data_AF-A0A2X1ANP7-F1
#
_entry.id   AF-A0A2X1ANP7-F1
#
_cell.length_a   1.000
_cell.length_b   1.000
_cell.length_c   1.000
_cell.angle_alpha   90.00
_cell.angle_beta   90.00
_cell.angle_gamma   90.00
#
_symmetry.space_group_name_H-M   'P 1'
#
loop_
_entity.id
_entity.type
_entity.pdbx_description
1 polymer ?
#
loop_
_entity_poly.entity_id
_entity_poly.type
_entity_poly.pdbx_seq_one_letter_code
_entity_poly.pdbx_strand_id
1 'polypeptide(L)'
;MDRLKRARAAAALKGLASRFLRQTQGNVAMMFAMALPVLLMITLGAIDIHQASKVKAQLQDALDAAALAAARSTFTDDVNINTVGLAALKANMPGYFGETSDDTASFVLLNNRVTGEATVNVKVLVANVVLPPYGKLLDDFLPVSSRSEVLRASRNVEVAMVLDTTGSMSGSIGDLRDAAKELVKIVVQEQQSPFYSRAAVAPYDWAVKLDASATLPGTLAKAARGDLRGPTAITDIRYYDVAGAVSSVSRASPARVTTSTNHGLKTGDRVAISGVSNTTNINDSVFSVTVINTNTFSLNGSDTSRYSRNGSGGAFSKCLRTDCNLVVTSAGHGLAGNDYVHIDGVSGLKRRTNNVPHINGNFAPIEILDADRFVIDRFGPNYDPYVKTADGQAYCTLRGCEYFVFRNSAGSMSSLPATNCVSERTGEDAYKDTAPGVAPVGRVYATNCNSQPILPLTSVRGDLEDRIDALGAAGNTAGQIGIAWGWYLVSPTFGSIFTGDGQPAPYDTSRTLKAVVLMTDGEFNAPYCEDVAANTGGRSTSRIYCSATNGSPFQQSVKLCEGMKAQNIVVYTVGFNLGNATGREGVVDTALDVMRACATNEDTHFFKADDGTDLKEAFRAIGRDITRLRIAR
;
A
#
# COMPACT_ATOMS: atom_id res chain seq x y z
N MET A 1 -12.23 100.51 93.53
CA MET A 1 -12.57 99.08 93.37
C MET A 1 -12.16 98.46 92.02
N ASP A 2 -11.49 99.18 91.11
CA ASP A 2 -11.35 98.72 89.70
C ASP A 2 -9.99 98.08 89.32
N ARG A 3 -8.95 98.21 90.16
CA ARG A 3 -7.62 97.62 89.88
C ARG A 3 -7.48 96.15 90.25
N LEU A 4 -8.30 95.63 91.18
CA LEU A 4 -8.23 94.24 91.65
C LEU A 4 -8.92 93.23 90.72
N LYS A 5 -9.88 93.66 89.89
CA LYS A 5 -10.56 92.79 88.91
C LYS A 5 -9.68 92.49 87.67
N ARG A 6 -8.84 93.44 87.26
CA ARG A 6 -7.94 93.28 86.09
C ARG A 6 -6.78 92.31 86.34
N ALA A 7 -6.27 92.24 87.56
CA ALA A 7 -5.17 91.32 87.92
C ALA A 7 -5.60 89.84 87.92
N ARG A 8 -6.83 89.52 88.36
CA ARG A 8 -7.36 88.14 88.32
C ARG A 8 -7.70 87.67 86.91
N ALA A 9 -8.20 88.55 86.04
CA ALA A 9 -8.44 88.22 84.63
C ALA A 9 -7.12 87.94 83.87
N ALA A 10 -6.08 88.74 84.13
CA ALA A 10 -4.75 88.52 83.53
C ALA A 10 -4.11 87.21 84.01
N ALA A 11 -4.25 86.86 85.30
CA ALA A 11 -3.75 85.60 85.84
C ALA A 11 -4.51 84.36 85.30
N ALA A 12 -5.83 84.46 85.12
CA ALA A 12 -6.64 83.41 84.51
C ALA A 12 -6.30 83.21 83.01
N LEU A 13 -6.06 84.29 82.27
CA LEU A 13 -5.60 84.22 80.87
C LEU A 13 -4.20 83.62 80.76
N LYS A 14 -3.29 83.97 81.68
CA LYS A 14 -1.93 83.40 81.73
C LYS A 14 -1.96 81.90 82.04
N GLY A 15 -2.85 81.47 82.94
CA GLY A 15 -3.08 80.05 83.24
C GLY A 15 -3.63 79.27 82.06
N LEU A 16 -4.62 79.83 81.34
CA LEU A 16 -5.21 79.22 80.15
C LEU A 16 -4.22 79.16 78.98
N ALA A 17 -3.46 80.22 78.74
CA ALA A 17 -2.42 80.28 77.71
C ALA A 17 -1.27 79.31 78.02
N SER A 18 -0.87 79.15 79.29
CA SER A 18 0.14 78.16 79.68
C SER A 18 -0.35 76.71 79.53
N ARG A 19 -1.66 76.46 79.70
CA ARG A 19 -2.28 75.15 79.43
C ARG A 19 -2.39 74.86 77.94
N PHE A 20 -2.62 75.88 77.11
CA PHE A 20 -2.65 75.76 75.64
C PHE A 20 -1.25 75.56 75.06
N LEU A 21 -0.24 76.28 75.57
CA LEU A 21 1.17 76.13 75.15
C LEU A 21 1.81 74.81 75.62
N ARG A 22 1.24 74.14 76.63
CA ARG A 22 1.67 72.81 77.09
C ARG A 22 0.83 71.65 76.52
N GLN A 23 -0.13 71.90 75.62
CA GLN A 23 -0.91 70.82 74.99
C GLN A 23 -0.12 70.16 73.87
N THR A 24 0.43 68.97 74.14
CA THR A 24 1.14 68.12 73.16
C THR A 24 0.22 67.21 72.34
N GLN A 25 -1.11 67.26 72.55
CA GLN A 25 -2.09 66.43 71.85
C GLN A 25 -2.31 66.83 70.36
N GLY A 26 -1.87 68.02 69.94
CA GLY A 26 -1.97 68.48 68.54
C GLY A 26 -0.90 67.95 67.59
N ASN A 27 0.19 67.36 68.10
CA ASN A 27 1.27 66.86 67.26
C ASN A 27 0.86 65.61 66.46
N VAL A 28 -0.08 64.82 67.00
CA VAL A 28 -0.67 63.66 66.32
C VAL A 28 -1.52 64.12 65.13
N ALA A 29 -2.28 65.22 65.26
CA ALA A 29 -3.08 65.77 64.17
C ALA A 29 -2.20 66.31 63.03
N MET A 30 -1.08 66.96 63.34
CA MET A 30 -0.11 67.45 62.34
C MET A 30 0.62 66.29 61.64
N MET A 31 1.06 65.27 62.37
CA MET A 31 1.66 64.07 61.76
C MET A 31 0.65 63.29 60.91
N PHE A 32 -0.60 63.18 61.36
CA PHE A 32 -1.69 62.56 60.59
C PHE A 32 -2.01 63.36 59.33
N ALA A 33 -2.09 64.69 59.41
CA ALA A 33 -2.35 65.56 58.27
C ALA A 33 -1.25 65.50 57.20
N MET A 34 0.01 65.29 57.60
CA MET A 34 1.13 65.11 56.66
C MET A 34 1.24 63.67 56.12
N ALA A 35 0.83 62.66 56.89
CA ALA A 35 0.83 61.26 56.45
C ALA A 35 -0.37 60.90 55.58
N LEU A 36 -1.50 61.60 55.74
CA LEU A 36 -2.75 61.31 55.03
C LEU A 36 -2.60 61.36 53.49
N PRO A 37 -1.94 62.36 52.87
CA PRO A 37 -1.74 62.36 51.42
C PRO A 37 -0.92 61.17 50.92
N VAL A 38 0.10 60.76 51.68
CA VAL A 38 0.96 59.62 51.33
C VAL A 38 0.19 58.30 51.43
N LEU A 39 -0.59 58.12 52.50
CA LEU A 39 -1.44 56.94 52.69
C LEU A 39 -2.53 56.85 51.61
N LEU A 40 -3.16 57.98 51.26
CA LEU A 40 -4.13 58.04 50.16
C LEU A 40 -3.49 57.66 48.82
N MET A 41 -2.31 58.19 48.49
CA MET A 41 -1.61 57.84 47.25
C MET A 41 -1.28 56.33 47.19
N ILE A 42 -0.84 55.73 48.29
CA ILE A 42 -0.55 54.28 48.35
C ILE A 42 -1.82 53.46 48.14
N THR A 43 -2.90 53.77 48.86
CA THR A 43 -4.17 53.02 48.76
C THR A 43 -4.81 53.15 47.39
N LEU A 44 -4.80 54.35 46.82
CA LEU A 44 -5.39 54.63 45.52
C LEU A 44 -4.51 54.05 44.39
N GLY A 45 -3.18 54.18 44.48
CA GLY A 45 -2.26 53.54 43.53
C GLY A 45 -2.37 52.01 43.54
N ALA A 46 -2.67 51.40 44.70
CA ALA A 46 -2.94 49.96 44.77
C ALA A 46 -4.19 49.54 43.99
N ILE A 47 -5.22 50.39 43.89
CA ILE A 47 -6.43 50.11 43.08
C ILE A 47 -6.09 50.11 41.59
N ASP A 48 -5.30 51.08 41.13
CA ASP A 48 -4.88 51.16 39.72
C ASP A 48 -3.98 49.98 39.34
N ILE A 49 -3.03 49.62 40.21
CA ILE A 49 -2.20 48.43 40.03
C ILE A 49 -3.07 47.16 40.01
N HIS A 50 -4.10 47.08 40.87
CA HIS A 50 -5.01 45.94 40.89
C HIS A 50 -5.83 45.85 39.59
N GLN A 51 -6.36 46.96 39.09
CA GLN A 51 -7.08 46.99 37.80
C GLN A 51 -6.16 46.62 36.64
N ALA A 52 -4.98 47.23 36.56
CA ALA A 52 -3.99 46.91 35.53
C ALA A 52 -3.56 45.44 35.58
N SER A 53 -3.36 44.89 36.78
CA SER A 53 -3.02 43.47 36.95
C SER A 53 -4.16 42.55 36.54
N LYS A 54 -5.41 42.92 36.83
CA LYS A 54 -6.61 42.17 36.39
C LYS A 54 -6.73 42.16 34.87
N VAL A 55 -6.59 43.31 34.22
CA VAL A 55 -6.64 43.39 32.76
C VAL A 55 -5.45 42.66 32.13
N LYS A 56 -4.26 42.72 32.74
CA LYS A 56 -3.09 41.95 32.28
C LYS A 56 -3.34 40.45 32.28
N ALA A 57 -3.91 39.92 33.37
CA ALA A 57 -4.26 38.50 33.45
C ALA A 57 -5.29 38.11 32.38
N GLN A 58 -6.35 38.92 32.22
CA GLN A 58 -7.37 38.69 31.19
C GLN A 58 -6.81 38.78 29.76
N LEU A 59 -5.89 39.72 29.51
CA LEU A 59 -5.21 39.86 28.23
C LEU A 59 -4.35 38.64 27.94
N GLN A 60 -3.59 38.14 28.92
CA GLN A 60 -2.78 36.93 28.74
C GLN A 60 -3.66 35.72 28.41
N ASP A 61 -4.74 35.50 29.16
CA ASP A 61 -5.67 34.38 28.92
C ASP A 61 -6.31 34.46 27.52
N ALA A 62 -6.75 35.65 27.11
CA ALA A 62 -7.33 35.89 25.79
C ALA A 62 -6.30 35.73 24.66
N LEU A 63 -5.06 36.18 24.88
CA LEU A 63 -3.96 36.09 23.92
C LEU A 63 -3.51 34.64 23.73
N ASP A 64 -3.46 33.84 24.80
CA ASP A 64 -3.15 32.41 24.72
C ASP A 64 -4.22 31.64 23.92
N ALA A 65 -5.50 31.93 24.16
CA ALA A 65 -6.60 31.35 23.39
C ALA A 65 -6.54 31.76 21.90
N ALA A 66 -6.23 33.04 21.62
CA ALA A 66 -6.11 33.56 20.27
C ALA A 66 -4.89 33.00 19.52
N ALA A 67 -3.74 32.90 20.17
CA ALA A 67 -2.52 32.31 19.62
C ALA A 67 -2.74 30.82 19.30
N LEU A 68 -3.46 30.09 20.15
CA LEU A 68 -3.84 28.69 19.89
C LEU A 68 -4.81 28.57 18.72
N ALA A 69 -5.82 29.46 18.61
CA ALA A 69 -6.74 29.48 17.48
C ALA A 69 -6.01 29.77 16.15
N ALA A 70 -5.10 30.75 16.15
CA ALA A 70 -4.25 31.05 15.02
C ALA A 70 -3.33 29.87 14.64
N ALA A 71 -2.73 29.20 15.64
CA ALA A 71 -1.90 28.02 15.44
C ALA A 71 -2.68 26.81 14.88
N ARG A 72 -3.99 26.71 15.13
CA ARG A 72 -4.85 25.65 14.55
C ARG A 72 -5.30 25.91 13.12
N SER A 73 -5.12 27.11 12.60
CA SER A 73 -5.48 27.42 11.20
C SER A 73 -4.59 26.64 10.22
N THR A 74 -4.90 26.66 8.93
CA THR A 74 -4.07 26.04 7.87
C THR A 74 -3.14 27.03 7.18
N PHE A 75 -3.21 28.31 7.53
CA PHE A 75 -2.45 29.37 6.87
C PHE A 75 -0.97 29.32 7.21
N THR A 76 -0.12 29.71 6.25
CA THR A 76 1.34 29.74 6.38
C THR A 76 1.92 31.14 6.22
N ASP A 77 1.07 32.11 5.89
CA ASP A 77 1.43 33.52 5.76
C ASP A 77 1.00 34.32 6.99
N ASP A 78 1.80 35.32 7.35
CA ASP A 78 1.56 36.15 8.52
C ASP A 78 0.25 36.92 8.44
N VAL A 79 -0.21 37.28 7.24
CA VAL A 79 -1.43 38.09 7.04
C VAL A 79 -2.68 37.31 7.47
N ASN A 80 -2.84 36.09 6.97
CA ASN A 80 -3.99 35.26 7.30
C ASN A 80 -3.92 34.73 8.75
N ILE A 81 -2.72 34.42 9.26
CA ILE A 81 -2.51 34.07 10.68
C ILE A 81 -2.93 35.23 11.59
N ASN A 82 -2.52 36.45 11.26
CA ASN A 82 -2.89 37.65 11.99
C ASN A 82 -4.39 37.91 11.95
N THR A 83 -5.03 37.66 10.80
CA THR A 83 -6.48 37.83 10.65
C THR A 83 -7.26 36.88 11.57
N VAL A 84 -6.88 35.60 11.63
CA VAL A 84 -7.52 34.60 12.49
C VAL A 84 -7.23 34.89 13.97
N GLY A 85 -5.98 35.19 14.31
CA GLY A 85 -5.58 35.50 15.68
C GLY A 85 -6.28 36.75 16.22
N LEU A 86 -6.35 37.83 15.43
CA LEU A 86 -7.00 39.08 15.82
C LEU A 86 -8.52 38.91 15.99
N ALA A 87 -9.16 38.15 15.09
CA ALA A 87 -10.58 37.84 15.23
C ALA A 87 -10.87 37.07 16.52
N ALA A 88 -10.04 36.08 16.86
CA ALA A 88 -10.16 35.32 18.11
C ALA A 88 -9.87 36.19 19.34
N LEU A 89 -8.86 37.06 19.30
CA LEU A 89 -8.52 37.95 20.41
C LEU A 89 -9.65 38.94 20.70
N LYS A 90 -10.19 39.58 19.65
CA LYS A 90 -11.31 40.52 19.76
C LYS A 90 -12.58 39.85 20.31
N ALA A 91 -12.83 38.59 19.96
CA ALA A 91 -13.94 37.83 20.52
C ALA A 91 -13.77 37.54 22.02
N ASN A 92 -12.54 37.34 22.49
CA ASN A 92 -12.25 37.04 23.90
C ASN A 92 -12.12 38.30 24.78
N MET A 93 -11.90 39.48 24.20
CA MET A 93 -11.86 40.76 24.93
C MET A 93 -12.89 41.77 24.39
N PRO A 94 -14.21 41.53 24.60
CA PRO A 94 -15.23 42.48 24.19
C PRO A 94 -15.08 43.81 24.94
N GLY A 95 -14.81 44.89 24.20
CA GLY A 95 -14.56 46.23 24.76
C GLY A 95 -13.16 46.78 24.52
N TYR A 96 -12.22 45.93 24.09
CA TYR A 96 -10.87 46.31 23.65
C TYR A 96 -10.72 45.99 22.15
N PHE A 97 -9.73 46.59 21.46
CA PHE A 97 -9.50 46.40 20.01
C PHE A 97 -10.69 46.83 19.11
N GLY A 98 -11.34 47.94 19.46
CA GLY A 98 -12.36 48.62 18.64
C GLY A 98 -11.74 49.48 17.54
N GLU A 99 -12.55 49.96 16.59
CA GLU A 99 -12.04 50.81 15.49
C GLU A 99 -11.47 52.16 15.97
N THR A 100 -11.80 52.58 17.18
CA THR A 100 -11.37 53.85 17.79
C THR A 100 -10.45 53.66 19.01
N SER A 101 -9.91 52.45 19.23
CA SER A 101 -8.99 52.18 20.35
C SER A 101 -7.52 52.22 19.89
N ASP A 102 -6.62 52.76 20.70
CA ASP A 102 -5.16 52.71 20.49
C ASP A 102 -4.54 51.34 20.86
N ASP A 103 -5.37 50.31 21.06
CA ASP A 103 -4.91 48.96 21.37
C ASP A 103 -4.29 48.31 20.13
N THR A 104 -3.17 47.62 20.31
CA THR A 104 -2.43 46.98 19.21
C THR A 104 -2.28 45.48 19.45
N ALA A 105 -2.45 44.68 18.41
CA ALA A 105 -2.19 43.24 18.46
C ALA A 105 -1.64 42.75 17.13
N SER A 106 -0.70 41.81 17.19
CA SER A 106 -0.12 41.15 16.02
C SER A 106 0.14 39.67 16.29
N PHE A 107 -0.04 38.85 15.27
CA PHE A 107 0.35 37.44 15.28
C PHE A 107 1.26 37.17 14.09
N VAL A 108 2.42 36.59 14.35
CA VAL A 108 3.45 36.28 13.34
C VAL A 108 3.80 34.79 13.43
N LEU A 109 3.98 34.15 12.28
CA LEU A 109 4.41 32.76 12.18
C LEU A 109 5.90 32.71 11.80
N LEU A 110 6.76 32.40 12.77
CA LEU A 110 8.21 32.26 12.54
C LEU A 110 8.69 30.90 13.04
N ASN A 111 9.38 30.13 12.19
CA ASN A 111 9.93 28.81 12.53
C ASN A 111 8.88 27.87 13.15
N ASN A 112 7.67 27.84 12.56
CA ASN A 112 6.54 27.03 13.05
C ASN A 112 6.03 27.45 14.45
N ARG A 113 6.51 28.62 14.90
CA ARG A 113 6.19 29.46 16.03
C ARG A 113 5.08 30.47 15.80
N VAL A 114 3.83 30.28 16.24
CA VAL A 114 2.90 31.43 16.30
C VAL A 114 3.24 32.26 17.53
N THR A 115 3.69 33.49 17.31
CA THR A 115 3.95 34.47 18.38
C THR A 115 2.89 35.56 18.30
N GLY A 116 2.05 35.66 19.32
CA GLY A 116 1.07 36.73 19.49
C GLY A 116 1.60 37.77 20.48
N GLU A 117 1.57 39.04 20.10
CA GLU A 117 1.87 40.16 21.00
C GLU A 117 0.68 41.13 20.98
N ALA A 118 0.23 41.55 22.17
CA ALA A 118 -0.86 42.50 22.30
C ALA A 118 -0.56 43.52 23.40
N THR A 119 -0.97 44.77 23.16
CA THR A 119 -0.87 45.88 24.10
C THR A 119 -2.23 46.57 24.19
N VAL A 120 -2.74 46.69 25.41
CA VAL A 120 -3.99 47.38 25.72
C VAL A 120 -3.76 48.55 26.67
N ASN A 121 -4.48 49.65 26.45
CA ASN A 121 -4.37 50.84 27.28
C ASN A 121 -5.43 50.80 28.40
N VAL A 122 -4.99 50.55 29.64
CA VAL A 122 -5.89 50.47 30.80
C VAL A 122 -6.08 51.84 31.41
N LYS A 123 -7.34 52.31 31.48
CA LYS A 123 -7.66 53.57 32.13
C LYS A 123 -7.42 53.48 33.64
N VAL A 124 -6.57 54.35 34.16
CA VAL A 124 -6.26 54.45 35.60
C VAL A 124 -7.18 55.48 36.27
N LEU A 125 -7.65 55.18 37.48
CA LEU A 125 -8.64 56.01 38.20
C LEU A 125 -7.99 57.10 39.06
N VAL A 126 -6.72 56.92 39.45
CA VAL A 126 -6.10 57.70 40.54
C VAL A 126 -5.02 58.63 40.04
N ALA A 127 -4.43 58.38 38.87
CA ALA A 127 -3.44 59.27 38.25
C ALA A 127 -3.91 60.74 38.11
N ASN A 128 -5.22 60.99 38.18
CA ASN A 128 -5.84 62.32 38.06
C ASN A 128 -6.35 62.92 39.39
N VAL A 129 -6.18 62.27 40.54
CA VAL A 129 -6.84 62.69 41.81
C VAL A 129 -5.94 63.51 42.75
N VAL A 130 -4.62 63.58 42.51
CA VAL A 130 -3.70 64.25 43.43
C VAL A 130 -3.26 65.62 42.89
N LEU A 131 -4.03 66.66 43.27
CA LEU A 131 -3.74 68.12 43.31
C LEU A 131 -3.91 68.99 42.02
N PRO A 132 -5.07 69.63 41.81
CA PRO A 132 -5.13 70.93 41.12
C PRO A 132 -4.46 72.00 42.01
N PRO A 133 -3.52 72.86 41.54
CA PRO A 133 -3.23 73.22 40.15
C PRO A 133 -1.91 72.65 39.57
N TYR A 134 -1.30 71.63 40.18
CA TYR A 134 0.01 71.12 39.76
C TYR A 134 -0.04 69.61 39.48
N GLY A 135 -0.25 69.25 38.20
CA GLY A 135 0.32 68.01 37.66
C GLY A 135 -0.64 67.09 36.92
N LYS A 136 -0.64 67.19 35.59
CA LYS A 136 -0.67 66.00 34.71
C LYS A 136 0.65 65.24 34.93
N LEU A 137 0.78 64.51 36.03
CA LEU A 137 2.06 63.85 36.36
C LEU A 137 2.21 62.49 35.67
N LEU A 138 1.09 61.84 35.32
CA LEU A 138 1.03 60.53 34.67
C LEU A 138 -0.09 60.52 33.63
N ASP A 139 0.11 59.76 32.56
CA ASP A 139 -0.86 59.60 31.47
C ASP A 139 -2.15 58.94 31.99
N ASP A 140 -3.31 59.24 31.38
CA ASP A 140 -4.62 58.70 31.82
C ASP A 140 -4.74 57.17 31.60
N PHE A 141 -3.77 56.59 30.90
CA PHE A 141 -3.71 55.20 30.50
C PHE A 141 -2.37 54.57 30.85
N LEU A 142 -2.43 53.35 31.39
CA LEU A 142 -1.27 52.51 31.61
C LEU A 142 -1.21 51.42 30.51
N PRO A 143 -0.20 51.43 29.63
CA PRO A 143 -0.06 50.38 28.62
C PRO A 143 0.32 49.06 29.28
N VAL A 144 -0.47 48.04 29.02
CA VAL A 144 -0.24 46.67 29.49
C VAL A 144 0.00 45.78 28.28
N SER A 145 1.19 45.21 28.20
CA SER A 145 1.56 44.26 27.15
C SER A 145 1.58 42.82 27.65
N SER A 146 1.30 41.90 26.75
CA SER A 146 1.37 40.45 26.96
C SER A 146 1.85 39.76 25.69
N ARG A 147 2.48 38.60 25.86
CA ARG A 147 3.07 37.82 24.78
C ARG A 147 2.72 36.35 24.97
N SER A 148 2.30 35.71 23.89
CA SER A 148 1.98 34.28 23.85
C SER A 148 2.68 33.61 22.69
N GLU A 149 3.13 32.37 22.92
CA GLU A 149 3.94 31.62 21.97
C GLU A 149 3.42 30.19 21.90
N VAL A 150 2.92 29.79 20.73
CA VAL A 150 2.36 28.46 20.51
C VAL A 150 3.13 27.77 19.39
N LEU A 151 3.83 26.69 19.74
CA LEU A 151 4.45 25.80 18.75
C LEU A 151 3.36 25.04 18.01
N ARG A 152 3.32 25.15 16.68
CA ARG A 152 2.57 24.21 15.85
C ARG A 152 3.31 22.88 15.89
N ALA A 153 2.96 21.95 16.77
CA ALA A 153 3.47 20.58 16.66
C ALA A 153 2.79 19.88 15.46
N SER A 154 3.18 20.24 14.24
CA SER A 154 2.82 19.50 13.05
C SER A 154 3.85 18.40 12.83
N ARG A 155 3.42 17.28 12.27
CA ARG A 155 4.28 16.17 11.89
C ARG A 155 4.02 15.79 10.44
N ASN A 156 4.92 15.01 9.86
CA ASN A 156 4.70 14.46 8.52
C ASN A 156 3.54 13.46 8.55
N VAL A 157 2.89 13.25 7.40
CA VAL A 157 1.79 12.29 7.27
C VAL A 157 2.06 11.32 6.13
N GLU A 158 1.94 10.03 6.40
CA GLU A 158 1.98 8.97 5.40
C GLU A 158 0.74 8.09 5.55
N VAL A 159 -0.06 8.01 4.48
CA VAL A 159 -1.31 7.22 4.47
C VAL A 159 -1.29 6.19 3.36
N ALA A 160 -1.57 4.93 3.66
CA ALA A 160 -1.87 3.93 2.64
C ALA A 160 -3.37 3.65 2.57
N MET A 161 -3.95 3.71 1.38
CA MET A 161 -5.33 3.35 1.11
C MET A 161 -5.38 1.97 0.48
N VAL A 162 -6.01 1.02 1.17
CA VAL A 162 -6.23 -0.35 0.72
C VAL A 162 -7.65 -0.44 0.19
N LEU A 163 -7.78 -0.51 -1.13
CA LEU A 163 -9.05 -0.31 -1.83
C LEU A 163 -9.50 -1.62 -2.48
N ASP A 164 -10.67 -2.09 -2.09
CA ASP A 164 -11.30 -3.27 -2.67
C ASP A 164 -11.77 -2.97 -4.09
N THR A 165 -11.24 -3.72 -5.06
CA THR A 165 -11.59 -3.62 -6.47
C THR A 165 -12.16 -4.93 -7.00
N THR A 166 -12.80 -5.71 -6.12
CA THR A 166 -13.28 -7.04 -6.46
C THR A 166 -14.57 -7.00 -7.28
N GLY A 167 -15.00 -8.14 -7.83
CA GLY A 167 -16.16 -8.18 -8.71
C GLY A 167 -17.47 -7.67 -8.08
N SER A 168 -17.62 -7.78 -6.75
CA SER A 168 -18.76 -7.24 -5.99
C SER A 168 -18.89 -5.72 -6.13
N MET A 169 -17.77 -5.02 -6.29
CA MET A 169 -17.73 -3.56 -6.47
C MET A 169 -18.19 -3.08 -7.85
N SER A 170 -18.55 -3.95 -8.79
CA SER A 170 -18.88 -3.55 -10.17
C SER A 170 -19.98 -2.47 -10.29
N GLY A 171 -20.91 -2.41 -9.34
CA GLY A 171 -21.94 -1.37 -9.27
C GLY A 171 -21.56 -0.12 -8.46
N SER A 172 -20.53 -0.19 -7.62
CA SER A 172 -20.19 0.83 -6.62
C SER A 172 -18.75 1.35 -6.73
N ILE A 173 -17.99 0.88 -7.73
CA ILE A 173 -16.61 1.31 -7.94
C ILE A 173 -16.52 2.82 -8.20
N GLY A 174 -17.54 3.43 -8.82
CA GLY A 174 -17.63 4.88 -9.00
C GLY A 174 -17.69 5.63 -7.67
N ASP A 175 -18.49 5.15 -6.71
CA ASP A 175 -18.61 5.75 -5.38
C ASP A 175 -17.30 5.64 -4.60
N LEU A 176 -16.61 4.49 -4.71
CA LEU A 176 -15.30 4.31 -4.11
C LEU A 176 -14.27 5.28 -4.69
N ARG A 177 -14.24 5.45 -6.01
CA ARG A 177 -13.32 6.40 -6.66
C ARG A 177 -13.56 7.82 -6.16
N ASP A 178 -14.81 8.25 -6.08
CA ASP A 178 -15.14 9.58 -5.56
C ASP A 178 -14.74 9.75 -4.08
N ALA A 179 -15.08 8.78 -3.23
CA ALA A 179 -14.76 8.81 -1.80
C ALA A 179 -13.25 8.81 -1.54
N ALA A 180 -12.49 7.98 -2.26
CA ALA A 180 -11.04 7.94 -2.16
C ALA A 180 -10.40 9.27 -2.60
N LYS A 181 -10.88 9.89 -3.69
CA LYS A 181 -10.40 11.22 -4.12
C LYS A 181 -10.70 12.31 -3.10
N GLU A 182 -11.85 12.28 -2.43
CA GLU A 182 -12.16 13.21 -1.34
C GLU A 182 -11.17 13.08 -0.17
N LEU A 183 -10.83 11.85 0.23
CA LEU A 183 -9.81 11.62 1.25
C LEU A 183 -8.44 12.14 0.82
N VAL A 184 -8.01 11.87 -0.41
CA VAL A 184 -6.75 12.36 -0.97
C VAL A 184 -6.70 13.89 -0.93
N LYS A 185 -7.77 14.58 -1.33
CA LYS A 185 -7.85 16.05 -1.29
C LYS A 185 -7.71 16.63 0.12
N ILE A 186 -8.24 15.93 1.13
CA ILE A 186 -8.16 16.37 2.53
C ILE A 186 -6.77 16.12 3.11
N VAL A 187 -6.19 14.94 2.86
CA VAL A 187 -4.95 14.50 3.51
C VAL A 187 -3.69 15.05 2.82
N VAL A 188 -3.65 15.02 1.49
CA VAL A 188 -2.47 15.39 0.70
C VAL A 188 -2.52 16.87 0.36
N GLN A 189 -1.73 17.66 1.09
CA GLN A 189 -1.58 19.10 0.93
C GLN A 189 -0.69 19.45 -0.27
N GLU A 190 -0.89 20.61 -0.87
CA GLU A 190 -0.04 21.09 -1.97
C GLU A 190 1.32 21.58 -1.46
N GLN A 191 1.33 22.19 -0.26
CA GLN A 191 2.54 22.62 0.41
C GLN A 191 3.16 21.47 1.21
N GLN A 192 4.37 21.05 0.82
CA GLN A 192 5.07 19.88 1.40
C GLN A 192 6.21 20.26 2.36
N SER A 193 6.34 21.55 2.68
CA SER A 193 7.38 22.09 3.58
C SER A 193 6.77 23.05 4.59
N PRO A 194 7.13 22.98 5.89
CA PRO A 194 8.20 22.15 6.48
C PRO A 194 7.82 20.68 6.76
N PHE A 195 6.54 20.31 6.63
CA PHE A 195 6.07 18.94 6.84
C PHE A 195 5.35 18.43 5.59
N TYR A 196 5.63 17.20 5.20
CA TYR A 196 5.02 16.58 4.04
C TYR A 196 3.75 15.80 4.40
N SER A 197 2.92 15.59 3.40
CA SER A 197 1.78 14.67 3.42
C SER A 197 1.81 13.86 2.14
N ARG A 198 2.01 12.55 2.28
CA ARG A 198 2.09 11.59 1.18
C ARG A 198 1.03 10.52 1.35
N ALA A 199 0.49 10.03 0.25
CA ALA A 199 -0.41 8.90 0.25
C ALA A 199 0.04 7.83 -0.75
N ALA A 200 -0.37 6.60 -0.49
CA ALA A 200 -0.14 5.43 -1.32
C ALA A 200 -1.48 4.73 -1.57
N VAL A 201 -1.57 3.99 -2.68
CA VAL A 201 -2.79 3.24 -3.06
C VAL A 201 -2.42 1.78 -3.30
N ALA A 202 -3.07 0.88 -2.56
CA ALA A 202 -3.04 -0.56 -2.74
C ALA A 202 -4.44 -1.04 -3.18
N PRO A 203 -4.75 -0.97 -4.48
CA PRO A 203 -5.91 -1.69 -4.98
C PRO A 203 -5.64 -3.19 -4.91
N TYR A 204 -6.66 -3.94 -4.52
CA TYR A 204 -6.58 -5.40 -4.50
C TYR A 204 -7.84 -6.00 -5.09
N ASP A 205 -7.65 -7.14 -5.76
CA ASP A 205 -8.72 -8.02 -6.17
C ASP A 205 -8.48 -9.40 -5.52
N TRP A 206 -8.23 -10.41 -6.33
CA TRP A 206 -7.83 -11.73 -5.88
C TRP A 206 -6.33 -11.77 -5.59
N ALA A 207 -5.58 -10.72 -5.95
CA ALA A 207 -4.19 -10.47 -5.56
C ALA A 207 -3.90 -8.97 -5.50
N VAL A 208 -2.63 -8.60 -5.22
CA VAL A 208 -2.13 -7.22 -5.38
C VAL A 208 -1.13 -7.20 -6.54
N LYS A 209 -1.30 -6.27 -7.48
CA LYS A 209 -0.39 -6.07 -8.61
C LYS A 209 0.67 -5.04 -8.27
N LEU A 210 1.94 -5.33 -8.55
CA LEU A 210 3.04 -4.42 -8.19
C LEU A 210 3.48 -3.49 -9.31
N ASP A 211 3.42 -3.95 -10.55
CA ASP A 211 3.88 -3.20 -11.71
C ASP A 211 2.82 -3.16 -12.81
N ALA A 212 2.77 -2.04 -13.55
CA ALA A 212 2.02 -1.95 -14.81
C ALA A 212 2.70 -2.71 -15.97
N SER A 213 3.96 -3.12 -15.79
CA SER A 213 4.77 -3.75 -16.84
C SER A 213 4.10 -5.01 -17.39
N ALA A 214 4.12 -5.16 -18.71
CA ALA A 214 3.79 -6.41 -19.38
C ALA A 214 4.96 -7.41 -19.37
N THR A 215 6.19 -6.96 -19.06
CA THR A 215 7.36 -7.83 -18.93
C THR A 215 7.40 -8.48 -17.56
N LEU A 216 7.78 -9.75 -17.52
CA LEU A 216 7.89 -10.54 -16.30
C LEU A 216 9.36 -10.86 -15.95
N PRO A 217 9.74 -10.79 -14.66
CA PRO A 217 9.05 -10.04 -13.60
C PRO A 217 9.20 -8.52 -13.81
N GLY A 218 8.19 -7.75 -13.42
CA GLY A 218 8.30 -6.30 -13.28
C GLY A 218 9.30 -5.92 -12.19
N THR A 219 9.73 -4.66 -12.17
CA THR A 219 10.80 -4.19 -11.28
C THR A 219 10.42 -4.32 -9.80
N LEU A 220 9.22 -3.88 -9.41
CA LEU A 220 8.75 -4.01 -8.02
C LEU A 220 8.41 -5.45 -7.67
N ALA A 221 7.81 -6.21 -8.60
CA ALA A 221 7.57 -7.64 -8.47
C ALA A 221 8.86 -8.39 -8.15
N LYS A 222 9.92 -8.15 -8.93
CA LYS A 222 11.25 -8.71 -8.70
C LYS A 222 11.80 -8.32 -7.32
N ALA A 223 11.70 -7.06 -6.95
CA ALA A 223 12.20 -6.59 -5.65
C ALA A 223 11.44 -7.21 -4.46
N ALA A 224 10.13 -7.44 -4.60
CA ALA A 224 9.28 -7.95 -3.53
C ALA A 224 9.34 -9.48 -3.36
N ARG A 225 9.42 -10.24 -4.46
CA ARG A 225 9.33 -11.72 -4.44
C ARG A 225 10.57 -12.46 -4.95
N GLY A 226 11.58 -11.72 -5.40
CA GLY A 226 12.76 -12.25 -6.08
C GLY A 226 12.53 -12.53 -7.56
N ASP A 227 13.60 -12.91 -8.25
CA ASP A 227 13.58 -13.21 -9.68
C ASP A 227 12.72 -14.45 -10.02
N LEU A 228 12.35 -14.52 -11.29
CA LEU A 228 11.84 -15.73 -11.93
C LEU A 228 12.96 -16.41 -12.70
N ARG A 229 12.99 -17.74 -12.66
CA ARG A 229 13.83 -18.53 -13.54
C ARG A 229 13.21 -18.54 -14.94
N GLY A 230 13.90 -17.90 -15.88
CA GLY A 230 13.49 -17.79 -17.28
C GLY A 230 13.77 -19.05 -18.11
N PRO A 231 13.36 -19.03 -19.39
CA PRO A 231 13.54 -20.15 -20.30
C PRO A 231 14.99 -20.32 -20.77
N THR A 232 15.29 -21.50 -21.28
CA THR A 232 16.50 -21.76 -22.09
C THR A 232 16.13 -21.96 -23.55
N ALA A 233 17.02 -21.56 -24.45
CA ALA A 233 16.79 -21.68 -25.90
C ALA A 233 16.80 -23.15 -26.33
N ILE A 234 15.84 -23.52 -27.18
CA ILE A 234 15.77 -24.82 -27.84
C ILE A 234 16.43 -24.68 -29.21
N THR A 235 17.55 -25.36 -29.38
CA THR A 235 18.36 -25.28 -30.60
C THR A 235 18.13 -26.44 -31.56
N ASP A 236 17.61 -27.57 -31.08
CA ASP A 236 17.28 -28.75 -31.88
C ASP A 236 16.15 -29.56 -31.25
N ILE A 237 15.31 -30.17 -32.08
CA ILE A 237 14.26 -31.11 -31.67
C ILE A 237 14.22 -32.23 -32.70
N ARG A 238 14.46 -33.48 -32.30
CA ARG A 238 14.42 -34.60 -33.25
C ARG A 238 14.13 -35.92 -32.56
N TYR A 239 13.51 -36.83 -33.31
CA TYR A 239 13.32 -38.22 -32.90
C TYR A 239 14.20 -39.19 -33.70
N TYR A 240 14.97 -38.72 -34.69
CA TYR A 240 15.73 -39.59 -35.60
C TYR A 240 17.18 -39.12 -35.85
N ASP A 241 18.06 -40.07 -36.15
CA ASP A 241 19.49 -39.83 -36.48
C ASP A 241 19.78 -40.00 -37.98
N VAL A 242 19.18 -41.02 -38.59
CA VAL A 242 19.33 -41.39 -40.00
C VAL A 242 17.97 -41.37 -40.65
N ALA A 243 17.85 -40.69 -41.79
CA ALA A 243 16.66 -40.73 -42.63
C ALA A 243 17.05 -41.01 -44.08
N GLY A 244 16.15 -41.63 -44.84
CA GLY A 244 16.37 -41.93 -46.24
C GLY A 244 15.07 -42.07 -47.03
N ALA A 245 15.18 -41.95 -48.34
CA ALA A 245 14.04 -42.03 -49.24
C ALA A 245 13.59 -43.49 -49.44
N VAL A 246 12.28 -43.70 -49.40
CA VAL A 246 11.65 -44.98 -49.74
C VAL A 246 11.38 -44.99 -51.24
N SER A 247 11.95 -45.97 -51.96
CA SER A 247 11.72 -46.13 -53.40
C SER A 247 10.47 -46.98 -53.67
N SER A 248 10.27 -48.05 -52.90
CA SER A 248 9.08 -48.88 -52.98
C SER A 248 8.77 -49.60 -51.68
N VAL A 249 7.50 -49.98 -51.50
CA VAL A 249 7.03 -50.85 -50.41
C VAL A 249 6.23 -52.00 -51.00
N SER A 250 6.64 -53.24 -50.70
CA SER A 250 5.97 -54.44 -51.19
C SER A 250 4.58 -54.60 -50.60
N ARG A 251 3.66 -55.22 -51.34
CA ARG A 251 2.38 -55.75 -50.82
C ARG A 251 2.60 -57.09 -50.12
N ALA A 252 3.01 -57.07 -48.86
CA ALA A 252 3.31 -58.29 -48.11
C ALA A 252 3.00 -58.10 -46.61
N SER A 253 3.01 -59.21 -45.88
CA SER A 253 3.03 -59.20 -44.41
C SER A 253 4.18 -60.10 -43.93
N PRO A 254 5.23 -59.55 -43.31
CA PRO A 254 5.52 -58.12 -43.16
C PRO A 254 5.85 -57.42 -44.49
N ALA A 255 5.51 -56.13 -44.59
CA ALA A 255 5.89 -55.29 -45.72
C ALA A 255 7.43 -55.14 -45.80
N ARG A 256 7.96 -55.10 -47.02
CA ARG A 256 9.38 -54.87 -47.31
C ARG A 256 9.54 -53.51 -47.94
N VAL A 257 10.40 -52.69 -47.36
CA VAL A 257 10.76 -51.36 -47.83
C VAL A 257 12.06 -51.48 -48.61
N THR A 258 12.08 -50.92 -49.82
CA THR A 258 13.28 -50.78 -50.65
C THR A 258 13.68 -49.32 -50.70
N THR A 259 14.98 -49.05 -50.61
CA THR A 259 15.58 -47.71 -50.64
C THR A 259 16.51 -47.56 -51.84
N SER A 260 16.61 -46.35 -52.41
CA SER A 260 17.49 -46.08 -53.57
C SER A 260 18.98 -46.09 -53.22
N THR A 261 19.31 -45.84 -51.95
CA THR A 261 20.67 -45.84 -51.40
C THR A 261 20.77 -46.81 -50.22
N ASN A 262 22.00 -47.11 -49.79
CA ASN A 262 22.23 -47.94 -48.61
C ASN A 262 21.56 -47.30 -47.39
N HIS A 263 20.67 -48.03 -46.73
CA HIS A 263 19.88 -47.50 -45.62
C HIS A 263 20.63 -47.44 -44.28
N GLY A 264 21.76 -48.17 -44.13
CA GLY A 264 22.57 -48.16 -42.91
C GLY A 264 21.93 -48.78 -41.66
N LEU A 265 20.64 -49.15 -41.70
CA LEU A 265 19.91 -49.84 -40.64
C LEU A 265 20.52 -51.20 -40.26
N LYS A 266 20.28 -51.62 -39.02
CA LYS A 266 20.57 -52.95 -38.48
C LYS A 266 19.27 -53.65 -38.06
N THR A 267 19.26 -54.99 -38.11
CA THR A 267 18.13 -55.75 -37.57
C THR A 267 17.94 -55.43 -36.09
N GLY A 268 16.71 -55.10 -35.71
CA GLY A 268 16.35 -54.60 -34.38
C GLY A 268 16.20 -53.08 -34.29
N ASP A 269 16.73 -52.31 -35.26
CA ASP A 269 16.48 -50.87 -35.32
C ASP A 269 14.98 -50.58 -35.44
N ARG A 270 14.54 -49.45 -34.89
CA ARG A 270 13.16 -48.96 -35.04
C ARG A 270 13.12 -47.84 -36.05
N VAL A 271 12.17 -47.89 -36.98
CA VAL A 271 11.99 -46.87 -38.00
C VAL A 271 10.55 -46.39 -38.05
N ALA A 272 10.39 -45.09 -38.22
CA ALA A 272 9.13 -44.48 -38.61
C ALA A 272 9.06 -44.36 -40.12
N ILE A 273 7.88 -44.63 -40.70
CA ILE A 273 7.62 -44.45 -42.13
C ILE A 273 6.68 -43.27 -42.32
N SER A 274 6.94 -42.45 -43.34
CA SER A 274 6.11 -41.29 -43.65
C SER A 274 6.02 -41.04 -45.15
N GLY A 275 4.89 -40.47 -45.60
CA GLY A 275 4.71 -40.03 -46.98
C GLY A 275 4.67 -41.14 -48.04
N VAL A 276 4.55 -42.41 -47.67
CA VAL A 276 4.42 -43.51 -48.62
C VAL A 276 3.01 -43.49 -49.24
N SER A 277 2.94 -43.50 -50.56
CA SER A 277 1.67 -43.59 -51.31
C SER A 277 1.18 -45.03 -51.44
N ASN A 278 -0.08 -45.23 -51.81
CA ASN A 278 -0.77 -46.53 -51.95
C ASN A 278 -0.90 -47.34 -50.66
N THR A 279 0.18 -47.73 -49.99
CA THR A 279 0.19 -48.51 -48.74
C THR A 279 0.22 -47.59 -47.52
N THR A 280 -0.81 -46.75 -47.37
CA THR A 280 -0.79 -45.61 -46.42
C THR A 280 -0.91 -45.99 -44.95
N ASN A 281 -1.36 -47.21 -44.62
CA ASN A 281 -1.54 -47.67 -43.24
C ASN A 281 -0.23 -47.79 -42.44
N ILE A 282 0.92 -47.86 -43.12
CA ILE A 282 2.23 -47.89 -42.45
C ILE A 282 2.76 -46.50 -42.13
N ASN A 283 2.19 -45.44 -42.72
CA ASN A 283 2.61 -44.08 -42.42
C ASN A 283 2.30 -43.78 -40.95
N ASP A 284 3.15 -42.94 -40.35
CA ASP A 284 2.97 -42.41 -39.00
C ASP A 284 3.04 -43.49 -37.89
N SER A 285 3.53 -44.67 -38.26
CA SER A 285 3.72 -45.82 -37.38
C SER A 285 5.20 -46.18 -37.27
N VAL A 286 5.57 -46.72 -36.11
CA VAL A 286 6.93 -47.20 -35.82
C VAL A 286 6.97 -48.72 -35.91
N PHE A 287 7.92 -49.25 -36.67
CA PHE A 287 8.14 -50.68 -36.80
C PHE A 287 9.56 -51.05 -36.37
N SER A 288 9.73 -52.24 -35.79
CA SER A 288 11.05 -52.85 -35.69
C SER A 288 11.45 -53.42 -37.06
N VAL A 289 12.74 -53.33 -37.36
CA VAL A 289 13.27 -53.65 -38.68
C VAL A 289 13.97 -55.01 -38.66
N THR A 290 13.73 -55.80 -39.70
CA THR A 290 14.59 -56.93 -40.08
C THR A 290 15.30 -56.60 -41.38
N VAL A 291 16.62 -56.41 -41.34
CA VAL A 291 17.42 -56.08 -42.52
C VAL A 291 17.54 -57.31 -43.42
N ILE A 292 17.28 -57.13 -44.72
CA ILE A 292 17.37 -58.20 -45.73
C ILE A 292 18.68 -58.08 -46.51
N ASN A 293 19.00 -56.86 -46.96
CA ASN A 293 20.25 -56.51 -47.62
C ASN A 293 20.51 -55.00 -47.44
N THR A 294 21.50 -54.42 -48.12
CA THR A 294 21.89 -53.00 -47.95
C THR A 294 20.80 -51.99 -48.33
N ASN A 295 19.83 -52.39 -49.15
CA ASN A 295 18.82 -51.50 -49.73
C ASN A 295 17.39 -51.99 -49.44
N THR A 296 17.22 -53.04 -48.64
CA THR A 296 15.91 -53.63 -48.39
C THR A 296 15.83 -54.12 -46.96
N PHE A 297 14.73 -53.78 -46.32
CA PHE A 297 14.42 -54.20 -44.95
C PHE A 297 12.93 -54.45 -44.78
N SER A 298 12.56 -55.23 -43.77
CA SER A 298 11.17 -55.56 -43.47
C SER A 298 10.67 -54.82 -42.24
N LEU A 299 9.41 -54.37 -42.28
CA LEU A 299 8.70 -53.72 -41.19
C LEU A 299 7.92 -54.78 -40.40
N ASN A 300 8.49 -55.25 -39.28
CA ASN A 300 7.91 -56.35 -38.52
C ASN A 300 6.50 -55.98 -37.99
N GLY A 301 5.54 -56.89 -38.15
CA GLY A 301 4.15 -56.68 -37.71
C GLY A 301 3.29 -55.82 -38.65
N SER A 302 3.84 -55.32 -39.76
CA SER A 302 3.05 -54.62 -40.77
C SER A 302 2.26 -55.58 -41.67
N ASP A 303 1.16 -55.12 -42.24
CA ASP A 303 0.44 -55.83 -43.31
C ASP A 303 0.00 -54.83 -44.38
N THR A 304 0.56 -54.96 -45.58
CA THR A 304 0.19 -54.18 -46.76
C THR A 304 -0.36 -55.08 -47.88
N SER A 305 -0.60 -56.37 -47.61
CA SER A 305 -1.00 -57.35 -48.63
C SER A 305 -2.34 -57.02 -49.31
N ARG A 306 -3.26 -56.38 -48.57
CA ARG A 306 -4.61 -56.03 -49.02
C ARG A 306 -4.67 -54.84 -49.98
N TYR A 307 -3.60 -54.07 -50.10
CA TYR A 307 -3.55 -52.94 -51.02
C TYR A 307 -3.47 -53.43 -52.47
N SER A 308 -3.99 -52.64 -53.42
CA SER A 308 -4.04 -53.01 -54.84
C SER A 308 -2.73 -52.68 -55.59
N ARG A 309 -1.88 -51.84 -55.03
CA ARG A 309 -0.60 -51.38 -55.62
C ARG A 309 0.51 -51.38 -54.57
N ASN A 310 1.75 -51.61 -55.03
CA ASN A 310 2.93 -51.40 -54.18
C ASN A 310 2.99 -49.94 -53.73
N GLY A 311 3.49 -49.72 -52.52
CA GLY A 311 3.77 -48.38 -52.05
C GLY A 311 4.96 -47.78 -52.78
N SER A 312 4.99 -46.46 -52.91
CA SER A 312 6.09 -45.74 -53.52
C SER A 312 6.23 -44.33 -52.94
N GLY A 313 7.44 -43.78 -53.02
CA GLY A 313 7.79 -42.50 -52.41
C GLY A 313 7.85 -42.58 -50.88
N GLY A 314 7.96 -41.42 -50.25
CA GLY A 314 8.06 -41.29 -48.80
C GLY A 314 9.48 -41.42 -48.26
N ALA A 315 9.58 -41.51 -46.94
CA ALA A 315 10.85 -41.60 -46.22
C ALA A 315 10.75 -42.58 -45.03
N PHE A 316 11.89 -43.16 -44.69
CA PHE A 316 12.08 -43.83 -43.42
C PHE A 316 12.97 -42.95 -42.53
N SER A 317 12.71 -42.97 -41.22
CA SER A 317 13.49 -42.26 -40.20
C SER A 317 13.82 -43.24 -39.08
N LYS A 318 15.10 -43.57 -38.90
CA LYS A 318 15.58 -44.40 -37.79
C LYS A 318 15.47 -43.63 -36.49
N CYS A 319 14.81 -44.22 -35.49
CA CYS A 319 14.64 -43.56 -34.21
C CYS A 319 15.97 -43.42 -33.46
N LEU A 320 16.21 -42.25 -32.86
CA LEU A 320 17.33 -41.97 -31.94
C LEU A 320 17.30 -42.87 -30.72
N ARG A 321 16.09 -43.21 -30.28
CA ARG A 321 15.80 -43.99 -29.08
C ARG A 321 14.82 -45.11 -29.38
N THR A 322 14.78 -46.09 -28.50
CA THR A 322 13.87 -47.23 -28.59
C THR A 322 12.40 -46.86 -28.47
N ASP A 323 12.07 -45.71 -27.86
CA ASP A 323 10.71 -45.19 -27.72
C ASP A 323 10.28 -44.28 -28.90
N CYS A 324 11.23 -43.83 -29.73
CA CYS A 324 11.02 -42.87 -30.82
C CYS A 324 10.41 -41.53 -30.35
N ASN A 325 10.59 -41.17 -29.09
CA ASN A 325 10.13 -39.88 -28.56
C ASN A 325 11.05 -38.74 -29.02
N LEU A 326 10.53 -37.51 -29.01
CA LEU A 326 11.31 -36.31 -29.34
C LEU A 326 12.39 -36.07 -28.29
N VAL A 327 13.64 -35.97 -28.74
CA VAL A 327 14.78 -35.46 -27.98
C VAL A 327 14.90 -33.96 -28.28
N VAL A 328 14.89 -33.15 -27.23
CA VAL A 328 15.08 -31.70 -27.30
C VAL A 328 16.47 -31.35 -26.81
N THR A 329 17.16 -30.50 -27.55
CA THR A 329 18.44 -29.91 -27.16
C THR A 329 18.21 -28.48 -26.71
N SER A 330 18.49 -28.23 -25.43
CA SER A 330 18.47 -26.93 -24.79
C SER A 330 19.62 -26.88 -23.78
N ALA A 331 20.69 -26.19 -24.15
CA ALA A 331 21.93 -26.21 -23.39
C ALA A 331 21.75 -25.61 -21.99
N GLY A 332 22.24 -26.30 -20.95
CA GLY A 332 22.15 -25.85 -19.57
C GLY A 332 20.72 -25.63 -19.07
N HIS A 333 19.75 -26.42 -19.53
CA HIS A 333 18.31 -26.22 -19.23
C HIS A 333 17.98 -26.27 -17.72
N GLY A 334 18.80 -26.93 -16.91
CA GLY A 334 18.67 -26.97 -15.44
C GLY A 334 17.38 -27.65 -14.95
N LEU A 335 16.78 -28.52 -15.76
CA LEU A 335 15.57 -29.28 -15.44
C LEU A 335 15.97 -30.58 -14.73
N ALA A 336 15.12 -31.11 -13.83
CA ALA A 336 15.36 -32.36 -13.15
C ALA A 336 14.51 -33.51 -13.71
N GLY A 337 14.91 -34.75 -13.42
CA GLY A 337 14.17 -35.95 -13.83
C GLY A 337 12.79 -36.03 -13.18
N ASN A 338 11.78 -36.45 -13.96
CA ASN A 338 10.35 -36.51 -13.59
C ASN A 338 9.62 -35.17 -13.44
N ASP A 339 10.25 -34.05 -13.83
CA ASP A 339 9.58 -32.76 -13.94
C ASP A 339 8.68 -32.68 -15.19
N TYR A 340 8.03 -31.52 -15.36
CA TYR A 340 7.43 -31.11 -16.62
C TYR A 340 8.25 -29.99 -17.26
N VAL A 341 8.16 -29.86 -18.58
CA VAL A 341 8.65 -28.70 -19.32
C VAL A 341 7.46 -28.00 -19.98
N HIS A 342 7.44 -26.68 -19.97
CA HIS A 342 6.54 -25.90 -20.83
C HIS A 342 7.34 -25.41 -22.04
N ILE A 343 6.79 -25.57 -23.23
CA ILE A 343 7.48 -25.22 -24.48
C ILE A 343 6.67 -24.21 -25.25
N ASP A 344 7.36 -23.19 -25.75
CA ASP A 344 6.76 -22.20 -26.64
C ASP A 344 7.75 -21.71 -27.70
N GLY A 345 7.23 -21.02 -28.71
CA GLY A 345 8.05 -20.41 -29.77
C GLY A 345 8.75 -21.39 -30.72
N VAL A 346 8.53 -22.71 -30.59
CA VAL A 346 9.09 -23.69 -31.51
C VAL A 346 8.48 -23.48 -32.89
N SER A 347 9.32 -23.16 -33.87
CA SER A 347 8.92 -22.97 -35.26
C SER A 347 9.52 -24.07 -36.14
N GLY A 348 8.74 -24.56 -37.10
CA GLY A 348 9.17 -25.60 -38.05
C GLY A 348 8.98 -27.04 -37.61
N LEU A 349 8.50 -27.30 -36.39
CA LEU A 349 8.02 -28.63 -35.97
C LEU A 349 6.52 -28.78 -36.29
N LYS A 350 6.19 -29.24 -37.51
CA LYS A 350 4.79 -29.38 -37.92
C LYS A 350 4.21 -30.71 -37.49
N ARG A 351 2.99 -30.67 -36.97
CA ARG A 351 2.17 -31.86 -36.75
C ARG A 351 1.71 -32.40 -38.10
N ARG A 352 1.92 -33.69 -38.35
CA ARG A 352 1.43 -34.33 -39.57
C ARG A 352 -0.05 -34.70 -39.46
N THR A 353 -0.55 -34.93 -38.25
CA THR A 353 -1.98 -35.15 -37.96
C THR A 353 -2.47 -34.20 -36.87
N ASN A 354 -3.76 -33.85 -36.90
CA ASN A 354 -4.37 -33.00 -35.88
C ASN A 354 -4.66 -33.74 -34.55
N ASN A 355 -4.49 -35.06 -34.53
CA ASN A 355 -4.76 -35.90 -33.36
C ASN A 355 -3.64 -35.85 -32.31
N VAL A 356 -2.50 -35.22 -32.62
CA VAL A 356 -1.43 -34.98 -31.65
C VAL A 356 -1.51 -33.56 -31.07
N PRO A 357 -1.29 -33.38 -29.75
CA PRO A 357 -1.27 -32.04 -29.13
C PRO A 357 -0.23 -31.15 -29.78
N HIS A 358 -0.43 -29.83 -29.80
CA HIS A 358 0.61 -28.90 -30.26
C HIS A 358 1.73 -28.82 -29.22
N ILE A 359 3.00 -28.65 -29.61
CA ILE A 359 4.08 -28.50 -28.62
C ILE A 359 4.04 -27.11 -27.96
N ASN A 360 3.89 -26.05 -28.76
CA ASN A 360 3.80 -24.67 -28.25
C ASN A 360 2.56 -24.47 -27.38
N GLY A 361 2.73 -23.76 -26.28
CA GLY A 361 1.69 -23.44 -25.31
C GLY A 361 1.27 -24.62 -24.44
N ASN A 362 1.95 -25.76 -24.53
CA ASN A 362 1.66 -26.96 -23.75
C ASN A 362 2.82 -27.33 -22.83
N PHE A 363 2.50 -28.15 -21.83
CA PHE A 363 3.48 -28.73 -20.93
C PHE A 363 3.46 -30.25 -21.04
N ALA A 364 4.60 -30.88 -20.77
CA ALA A 364 4.74 -32.32 -20.91
C ALA A 364 5.80 -32.88 -19.97
N PRO A 365 5.62 -34.13 -19.50
CA PRO A 365 6.60 -34.77 -18.63
C PRO A 365 7.89 -35.07 -19.40
N ILE A 366 9.02 -35.01 -18.70
CA ILE A 366 10.34 -35.16 -19.30
C ILE A 366 11.14 -36.30 -18.67
N GLU A 367 12.02 -36.87 -19.49
CA GLU A 367 13.15 -37.72 -19.08
C GLU A 367 14.44 -36.97 -19.40
N ILE A 368 15.27 -36.70 -18.39
CA ILE A 368 16.55 -36.02 -18.60
C ILE A 368 17.57 -37.01 -19.17
N LEU A 369 18.25 -36.61 -20.25
CA LEU A 369 19.35 -37.40 -20.83
C LEU A 369 20.69 -36.93 -20.29
N ASP A 370 20.91 -35.62 -20.28
CA ASP A 370 22.13 -34.96 -19.82
C ASP A 370 21.84 -33.48 -19.54
N ALA A 371 22.88 -32.66 -19.31
CA ALA A 371 22.73 -31.25 -18.97
C ALA A 371 22.15 -30.38 -20.10
N ASP A 372 22.17 -30.87 -21.34
CA ASP A 372 21.78 -30.11 -22.53
C ASP A 372 20.60 -30.74 -23.26
N ARG A 373 20.16 -31.94 -22.85
CA ARG A 373 19.14 -32.70 -23.59
C ARG A 373 18.17 -33.42 -22.67
N PHE A 374 16.91 -33.41 -23.10
CA PHE A 374 15.82 -34.14 -22.46
C PHE A 374 14.85 -34.70 -23.51
N VAL A 375 14.10 -35.72 -23.12
CA VAL A 375 13.04 -36.34 -23.92
C VAL A 375 11.70 -35.81 -23.44
N ILE A 376 10.77 -35.59 -24.37
CA ILE A 376 9.39 -35.25 -24.03
C ILE A 376 8.51 -36.44 -24.36
N ASP A 377 7.84 -36.96 -23.33
CA ASP A 377 6.90 -38.06 -23.49
C ASP A 377 5.66 -37.61 -24.27
N ARG A 378 5.06 -38.51 -25.05
CA ARG A 378 3.88 -38.33 -25.94
C ARG A 378 4.11 -37.67 -27.29
N PHE A 379 5.33 -37.25 -27.62
CA PHE A 379 5.62 -36.63 -28.92
C PHE A 379 6.64 -37.47 -29.69
N GLY A 380 6.26 -37.97 -30.87
CA GLY A 380 7.05 -38.93 -31.65
C GLY A 380 6.98 -38.69 -33.18
N PRO A 381 7.02 -39.73 -34.02
CA PRO A 381 7.19 -39.59 -35.48
C PRO A 381 5.99 -39.01 -36.24
N ASN A 382 4.91 -38.70 -35.53
CA ASN A 382 3.75 -37.96 -36.02
C ASN A 382 4.06 -36.48 -36.31
N TYR A 383 5.29 -36.05 -36.06
CA TYR A 383 5.83 -34.76 -36.43
C TYR A 383 6.69 -34.88 -37.67
N ASP A 384 6.62 -33.84 -38.50
CA ASP A 384 7.58 -33.64 -39.56
C ASP A 384 8.97 -33.36 -38.97
N PRO A 385 10.04 -33.62 -39.74
CA PRO A 385 11.37 -33.18 -39.40
C PRO A 385 11.38 -31.74 -38.91
N TYR A 386 11.98 -31.52 -37.74
CA TYR A 386 12.17 -30.17 -37.24
C TYR A 386 13.10 -29.42 -38.18
N VAL A 387 12.60 -28.36 -38.77
CA VAL A 387 13.40 -27.42 -39.55
C VAL A 387 13.42 -26.11 -38.77
N LYS A 388 14.50 -25.89 -38.02
CA LYS A 388 14.66 -24.68 -37.21
C LYS A 388 14.58 -23.42 -38.09
N THR A 389 13.57 -22.59 -37.85
CA THR A 389 13.48 -21.24 -38.43
C THR A 389 13.68 -20.13 -37.38
N ALA A 390 13.48 -20.44 -36.10
CA ALA A 390 13.80 -19.63 -34.93
C ALA A 390 14.01 -20.54 -33.71
N ASP A 391 14.72 -20.06 -32.70
CA ASP A 391 14.88 -20.76 -31.42
C ASP A 391 13.54 -20.85 -30.69
N GLY A 392 13.16 -22.06 -30.29
CA GLY A 392 12.08 -22.26 -29.33
C GLY A 392 12.57 -22.00 -27.91
N GLN A 393 11.68 -22.07 -26.93
CA GLN A 393 12.00 -21.86 -25.52
C GLN A 393 11.51 -23.03 -24.67
N ALA A 394 12.39 -23.52 -23.80
CA ALA A 394 12.09 -24.51 -22.78
C ALA A 394 12.01 -23.82 -21.41
N TYR A 395 10.81 -23.79 -20.84
CA TYR A 395 10.53 -23.23 -19.54
C TYR A 395 10.48 -24.34 -18.49
N CYS A 396 11.16 -24.12 -17.37
CA CYS A 396 10.94 -24.95 -16.19
C CYS A 396 9.53 -24.73 -15.62
N THR A 397 9.04 -25.71 -14.87
CA THR A 397 7.65 -25.73 -14.39
C THR A 397 7.53 -25.84 -12.87
N LEU A 398 8.60 -25.52 -12.14
CA LEU A 398 8.66 -25.54 -10.68
C LEU A 398 8.28 -24.18 -10.09
N ARG A 399 7.97 -24.13 -8.79
CA ARG A 399 7.80 -22.85 -8.07
C ARG A 399 9.05 -21.98 -8.25
N GLY A 400 8.86 -20.73 -8.65
CA GLY A 400 9.93 -19.80 -8.99
C GLY A 400 10.27 -19.71 -10.49
N CYS A 401 9.75 -20.62 -11.32
CA CYS A 401 9.82 -20.52 -12.78
C CYS A 401 8.73 -19.59 -13.35
N GLU A 402 8.85 -19.21 -14.61
CA GLU A 402 7.79 -18.45 -15.31
C GLU A 402 6.50 -19.24 -15.50
N TYR A 403 6.56 -20.57 -15.51
CA TYR A 403 5.39 -21.43 -15.49
C TYR A 403 5.45 -22.34 -14.27
N PHE A 404 4.28 -22.68 -13.71
CA PHE A 404 4.18 -23.65 -12.63
C PHE A 404 3.17 -24.73 -12.98
N VAL A 405 3.64 -25.98 -12.96
CA VAL A 405 2.79 -27.15 -13.16
C VAL A 405 2.43 -27.75 -11.81
N PHE A 406 1.14 -27.88 -11.55
CA PHE A 406 0.61 -28.34 -10.28
C PHE A 406 -0.61 -29.24 -10.47
N ARG A 407 -0.95 -29.98 -9.41
CA ARG A 407 -2.19 -30.76 -9.38
C ARG A 407 -3.35 -29.86 -9.00
N ASN A 408 -4.30 -29.69 -9.91
CA ASN A 408 -5.48 -28.86 -9.70
C ASN A 408 -6.56 -29.55 -8.85
N SER A 409 -7.54 -28.79 -8.38
CA SER A 409 -8.61 -29.32 -7.53
C SER A 409 -9.59 -30.26 -8.25
N ALA A 410 -9.56 -30.33 -9.58
CA ALA A 410 -10.27 -31.34 -10.36
C ALA A 410 -9.56 -32.72 -10.39
N GLY A 411 -8.29 -32.78 -9.94
CA GLY A 411 -7.45 -33.98 -9.86
C GLY A 411 -6.47 -34.16 -11.03
N SER A 412 -6.45 -33.22 -11.98
CA SER A 412 -5.60 -33.22 -13.18
C SER A 412 -4.39 -32.31 -13.00
N MET A 413 -3.36 -32.48 -13.83
CA MET A 413 -2.25 -31.52 -13.90
C MET A 413 -2.69 -30.28 -14.69
N SER A 414 -2.33 -29.11 -14.19
CA SER A 414 -2.50 -27.81 -14.84
C SER A 414 -1.17 -27.08 -14.90
N SER A 415 -1.03 -26.16 -15.85
CA SER A 415 0.05 -25.18 -15.89
C SER A 415 -0.54 -23.77 -15.83
N LEU A 416 0.07 -22.89 -15.05
CA LEU A 416 -0.26 -21.47 -15.01
C LEU A 416 1.02 -20.63 -15.16
N PRO A 417 0.97 -19.51 -15.90
CA PRO A 417 2.09 -18.59 -15.98
C PRO A 417 2.18 -17.73 -14.71
N ALA A 418 3.39 -17.25 -14.41
CA ALA A 418 3.63 -16.25 -13.39
C ALA A 418 3.06 -14.90 -13.81
N THR A 419 2.81 -14.03 -12.83
CA THR A 419 2.25 -12.70 -13.07
C THR A 419 3.04 -11.63 -12.31
N ASN A 420 2.72 -10.35 -12.55
CA ASN A 420 3.19 -9.23 -11.72
C ASN A 420 2.34 -9.00 -10.47
N CYS A 421 1.42 -9.94 -10.19
CA CYS A 421 0.70 -10.01 -8.94
C CYS A 421 1.51 -10.78 -7.88
N VAL A 422 1.22 -10.49 -6.62
CA VAL A 422 1.83 -11.15 -5.46
C VAL A 422 0.77 -11.69 -4.52
N SER A 423 1.15 -12.73 -3.78
CA SER A 423 0.32 -13.39 -2.79
C SER A 423 0.91 -13.21 -1.39
N GLU A 424 0.19 -13.73 -0.39
CA GLU A 424 0.59 -13.70 1.01
C GLU A 424 1.97 -14.33 1.24
N ARG A 425 2.73 -13.75 2.17
CA ARG A 425 3.98 -14.36 2.66
C ARG A 425 3.62 -15.54 3.56
N THR A 426 4.47 -16.56 3.58
CA THR A 426 4.28 -17.75 4.43
C THR A 426 5.43 -17.89 5.43
N GLY A 427 5.28 -18.74 6.45
CA GLY A 427 6.31 -18.99 7.46
C GLY A 427 6.35 -17.94 8.58
N GLU A 428 7.50 -17.80 9.24
CA GLU A 428 7.66 -16.99 10.46
C GLU A 428 7.47 -15.48 10.25
N ASP A 429 7.58 -15.01 9.02
CA ASP A 429 7.45 -13.60 8.64
C ASP A 429 6.08 -13.28 8.02
N ALA A 430 5.15 -14.24 7.97
CA ALA A 430 3.84 -14.11 7.30
C ALA A 430 3.04 -12.86 7.72
N TYR A 431 3.22 -12.41 8.96
CA TYR A 431 2.49 -11.26 9.54
C TYR A 431 3.45 -10.17 10.04
N LYS A 432 4.58 -9.97 9.36
CA LYS A 432 5.60 -8.97 9.71
C LYS A 432 5.94 -8.10 8.50
N ASP A 433 6.47 -6.91 8.76
CA ASP A 433 6.99 -6.00 7.74
C ASP A 433 8.45 -6.25 7.35
N THR A 434 8.97 -7.44 7.63
CA THR A 434 10.35 -7.86 7.30
C THR A 434 10.69 -7.51 5.85
N ALA A 435 11.91 -7.01 5.64
CA ALA A 435 12.38 -6.58 4.32
C ALA A 435 12.28 -7.73 3.29
N PRO A 436 11.82 -7.46 2.05
CA PRO A 436 11.68 -8.49 1.01
C PRO A 436 12.96 -9.27 0.68
N GLY A 437 14.13 -8.64 0.84
CA GLY A 437 15.42 -9.30 0.63
C GLY A 437 15.75 -10.39 1.66
N VAL A 438 15.09 -10.38 2.82
CA VAL A 438 15.20 -11.42 3.86
C VAL A 438 14.04 -12.42 3.74
N ALA A 439 12.82 -11.90 3.62
CA ALA A 439 11.61 -12.70 3.51
C ALA A 439 10.77 -12.21 2.31
N PRO A 440 10.87 -12.83 1.13
CA PRO A 440 10.10 -12.40 -0.04
C PRO A 440 8.60 -12.64 0.17
N VAL A 441 7.76 -11.85 -0.51
CA VAL A 441 6.31 -12.14 -0.61
C VAL A 441 6.05 -13.31 -1.57
N GLY A 442 4.85 -13.88 -1.51
CA GLY A 442 4.44 -14.96 -2.39
C GLY A 442 4.29 -14.52 -3.85
N ARG A 443 4.43 -15.47 -4.78
CA ARG A 443 4.15 -15.27 -6.22
C ARG A 443 2.68 -15.51 -6.49
N VAL A 444 2.23 -15.13 -7.69
CA VAL A 444 0.91 -15.49 -8.19
C VAL A 444 1.04 -16.10 -9.56
N TYR A 445 0.70 -17.39 -9.65
CA TYR A 445 0.51 -18.09 -10.91
C TYR A 445 -0.96 -18.10 -11.30
N ALA A 446 -1.29 -17.48 -12.44
CA ALA A 446 -2.65 -17.38 -12.95
C ALA A 446 -2.69 -16.96 -14.42
N THR A 447 -3.87 -17.10 -15.04
CA THR A 447 -4.07 -16.70 -16.44
C THR A 447 -4.11 -15.19 -16.66
N ASN A 448 -4.30 -14.38 -15.61
CA ASN A 448 -4.29 -12.93 -15.68
C ASN A 448 -3.86 -12.29 -14.35
N CYS A 449 -3.74 -10.95 -14.33
CA CYS A 449 -3.47 -10.12 -13.16
C CYS A 449 -4.08 -8.73 -13.43
N ASN A 450 -5.39 -8.65 -13.22
CA ASN A 450 -6.27 -7.57 -13.69
C ASN A 450 -6.38 -6.40 -12.70
N SER A 451 -5.99 -6.58 -11.44
CA SER A 451 -5.85 -5.47 -10.49
C SER A 451 -5.06 -4.32 -11.10
N GLN A 452 -5.38 -3.10 -10.70
CA GLN A 452 -4.49 -1.97 -10.93
C GLN A 452 -3.20 -2.17 -10.13
N PRO A 453 -2.05 -1.68 -10.63
CA PRO A 453 -0.81 -1.75 -9.88
C PRO A 453 -0.87 -0.81 -8.68
N ILE A 454 -0.17 -1.15 -7.60
CA ILE A 454 0.02 -0.24 -6.47
C ILE A 454 0.62 1.09 -6.92
N LEU A 455 0.35 2.13 -6.14
CA LEU A 455 1.07 3.39 -6.20
C LEU A 455 1.77 3.56 -4.84
N PRO A 456 3.12 3.50 -4.79
CA PRO A 456 3.89 3.85 -3.60
C PRO A 456 3.58 5.27 -3.11
N LEU A 457 4.07 5.61 -1.91
CA LEU A 457 3.88 6.95 -1.34
C LEU A 457 4.28 8.04 -2.35
N THR A 458 3.39 9.01 -2.55
CA THR A 458 3.66 10.20 -3.36
C THR A 458 3.00 11.42 -2.73
N SER A 459 3.65 12.57 -2.86
CA SER A 459 3.06 13.87 -2.53
C SER A 459 2.31 14.50 -3.71
N VAL A 460 2.37 13.89 -4.89
CA VAL A 460 1.73 14.40 -6.10
C VAL A 460 0.28 13.95 -6.13
N ARG A 461 -0.65 14.88 -5.89
CA ARG A 461 -2.10 14.60 -5.87
C ARG A 461 -2.60 14.00 -7.19
N GLY A 462 -2.12 14.50 -8.33
CA GLY A 462 -2.52 14.02 -9.66
C GLY A 462 -2.26 12.53 -9.85
N ASP A 463 -1.08 12.03 -9.45
CA ASP A 463 -0.74 10.60 -9.57
C ASP A 463 -1.73 9.71 -8.79
N LEU A 464 -2.17 10.18 -7.62
CA LEU A 464 -3.15 9.47 -6.78
C LEU A 464 -4.53 9.48 -7.42
N GLU A 465 -4.98 10.63 -7.93
CA GLU A 465 -6.27 10.77 -8.61
C GLU A 465 -6.31 9.92 -9.89
N ASP A 466 -5.25 9.93 -10.69
CA ASP A 466 -5.11 9.11 -11.91
C ASP A 466 -5.13 7.61 -11.57
N ARG A 467 -4.45 7.19 -10.50
CA ARG A 467 -4.48 5.79 -10.04
C ARG A 467 -5.87 5.39 -9.57
N ILE A 468 -6.58 6.27 -8.86
CA ILE A 468 -7.94 6.03 -8.38
C ILE A 468 -8.93 5.97 -9.56
N ASP A 469 -8.82 6.86 -10.54
CA ASP A 469 -9.72 6.86 -11.70
C ASP A 469 -9.58 5.60 -12.57
N ALA A 470 -8.40 4.96 -12.55
CA ALA A 470 -8.13 3.70 -13.25
C ALA A 470 -8.69 2.45 -12.56
N LEU A 471 -9.22 2.52 -11.33
CA LEU A 471 -9.66 1.35 -10.57
C LEU A 471 -10.84 0.64 -11.22
N GLY A 472 -10.71 -0.62 -11.61
CA GLY A 472 -11.79 -1.42 -12.20
C GLY A 472 -12.17 -2.60 -11.30
N ALA A 473 -13.46 -2.93 -11.24
CA ALA A 473 -13.97 -4.05 -10.45
C ALA A 473 -13.78 -5.39 -11.18
N ALA A 474 -13.07 -6.35 -10.59
CA ALA A 474 -12.87 -7.68 -11.14
C ALA A 474 -12.48 -8.73 -10.08
N GLY A 475 -12.71 -10.02 -10.38
CA GLY A 475 -12.10 -11.12 -9.62
C GLY A 475 -12.73 -11.41 -8.25
N ASN A 476 -12.02 -12.26 -7.50
CA ASN A 476 -12.35 -12.69 -6.12
C ASN A 476 -11.71 -11.76 -5.09
N THR A 477 -11.97 -11.93 -3.80
CA THR A 477 -11.54 -10.99 -2.74
C THR A 477 -10.41 -11.55 -1.89
N ALA A 478 -9.20 -11.01 -2.05
CA ALA A 478 -8.02 -11.32 -1.26
C ALA A 478 -7.66 -10.19 -0.29
N GLY A 479 -8.60 -9.83 0.59
CA GLY A 479 -8.43 -8.74 1.55
C GLY A 479 -7.20 -8.87 2.44
N GLN A 480 -6.81 -10.10 2.81
CA GLN A 480 -5.61 -10.34 3.62
C GLN A 480 -4.32 -9.89 2.90
N ILE A 481 -4.28 -10.00 1.56
CA ILE A 481 -3.13 -9.54 0.76
C ILE A 481 -3.18 -8.01 0.64
N GLY A 482 -4.36 -7.43 0.40
CA GLY A 482 -4.54 -5.97 0.39
C GLY A 482 -4.10 -5.32 1.71
N ILE A 483 -4.52 -5.88 2.84
CA ILE A 483 -4.17 -5.41 4.19
C ILE A 483 -2.66 -5.47 4.43
N ALA A 484 -2.01 -6.56 4.01
CA ALA A 484 -0.55 -6.67 4.08
C ALA A 484 0.13 -5.53 3.29
N TRP A 485 -0.34 -5.25 2.07
CA TRP A 485 0.21 -4.17 1.25
C TRP A 485 -0.07 -2.78 1.78
N GLY A 486 -1.18 -2.58 2.50
CA GLY A 486 -1.40 -1.36 3.29
C GLY A 486 -0.28 -1.10 4.28
N TRP A 487 0.14 -2.12 5.03
CA TRP A 487 1.26 -2.02 5.95
C TRP A 487 2.58 -1.81 5.22
N TYR A 488 2.85 -2.60 4.19
CA TYR A 488 4.10 -2.56 3.44
C TYR A 488 4.37 -1.21 2.78
N LEU A 489 3.33 -0.52 2.33
CA LEU A 489 3.41 0.82 1.72
C LEU A 489 3.78 1.94 2.71
N VAL A 490 3.60 1.73 4.02
CA VAL A 490 4.00 2.68 5.07
C VAL A 490 5.12 2.15 5.97
N SER A 491 5.67 0.96 5.68
CA SER A 491 6.75 0.38 6.46
C SER A 491 8.12 0.85 5.96
N PRO A 492 8.99 1.41 6.82
CA PRO A 492 10.38 1.69 6.45
C PRO A 492 11.20 0.41 6.22
N THR A 493 10.82 -0.70 6.85
CA THR A 493 11.53 -1.98 6.74
C THR A 493 11.21 -2.66 5.42
N PHE A 494 9.93 -2.82 5.09
CA PHE A 494 9.51 -3.40 3.83
C PHE A 494 9.77 -2.45 2.65
N GLY A 495 9.53 -1.15 2.88
CA GLY A 495 9.65 -0.10 1.90
C GLY A 495 11.07 0.20 1.43
N SER A 496 12.07 -0.60 1.83
CA SER A 496 13.42 -0.58 1.28
C SER A 496 13.47 -0.84 -0.23
N ILE A 497 12.39 -1.38 -0.81
CA ILE A 497 12.24 -1.61 -2.26
C ILE A 497 11.76 -0.36 -3.03
N PHE A 498 11.24 0.65 -2.33
CA PHE A 498 10.75 1.88 -2.93
C PHE A 498 11.86 2.94 -2.95
N THR A 499 11.72 3.92 -3.86
CA THR A 499 12.69 5.00 -4.04
C THR A 499 12.00 6.36 -3.99
N GLY A 500 12.77 7.42 -3.71
CA GLY A 500 12.26 8.79 -3.66
C GLY A 500 11.15 8.98 -2.62
N ASP A 501 10.06 9.65 -3.02
CA ASP A 501 8.89 9.85 -2.15
C ASP A 501 8.20 8.54 -1.73
N GLY A 502 8.40 7.47 -2.50
CA GLY A 502 7.85 6.15 -2.23
C GLY A 502 8.45 5.47 -1.02
N GLN A 503 9.61 5.91 -0.54
CA GLN A 503 10.27 5.33 0.62
C GLN A 503 9.65 5.85 1.93
N PRO A 504 9.04 4.98 2.76
CA PRO A 504 8.40 5.41 4.00
C PRO A 504 9.41 5.85 5.06
N ALA A 505 9.05 6.84 5.87
CA ALA A 505 9.87 7.29 6.99
C ALA A 505 9.97 6.24 8.11
N PRO A 506 10.97 6.33 9.02
CA PRO A 506 11.07 5.49 10.21
C PRO A 506 9.80 5.50 11.07
N TYR A 507 9.62 4.47 11.91
CA TYR A 507 8.54 4.39 12.92
C TYR A 507 8.78 5.35 14.10
N ASP A 508 8.82 6.65 13.83
CA ASP A 508 8.96 7.71 14.82
C ASP A 508 7.69 8.56 14.87
N THR A 509 6.83 8.26 15.85
CA THR A 509 5.55 8.95 16.04
C THR A 509 5.69 10.44 16.37
N SER A 510 6.88 10.89 16.82
CA SER A 510 7.14 12.30 17.07
C SER A 510 7.36 13.10 15.78
N ARG A 511 7.72 12.42 14.68
CA ARG A 511 8.05 13.04 13.39
C ARG A 511 7.06 12.72 12.28
N THR A 512 6.47 11.54 12.29
CA THR A 512 5.56 11.09 11.23
C THR A 512 4.35 10.36 11.82
N LEU A 513 3.16 10.81 11.44
CA LEU A 513 1.91 10.08 11.60
C LEU A 513 1.80 9.08 10.45
N LYS A 514 1.66 7.80 10.78
CA LYS A 514 1.39 6.74 9.79
C LYS A 514 -0.03 6.23 9.98
N ALA A 515 -0.79 6.19 8.89
CA ALA A 515 -2.14 5.65 8.91
C ALA A 515 -2.37 4.69 7.73
N VAL A 516 -3.25 3.71 7.94
CA VAL A 516 -3.71 2.78 6.91
C VAL A 516 -5.22 2.83 6.90
N VAL A 517 -5.81 3.04 5.73
CA VAL A 517 -7.25 3.07 5.51
C VAL A 517 -7.63 1.83 4.73
N LEU A 518 -8.33 0.90 5.39
CA LEU A 518 -8.78 -0.35 4.83
C LEU A 518 -10.23 -0.24 4.39
N MET A 519 -10.57 -0.73 3.20
CA MET A 519 -11.95 -0.79 2.73
C MET A 519 -12.22 -2.14 2.07
N THR A 520 -13.42 -2.69 2.31
CA THR A 520 -13.93 -3.88 1.62
C THR A 520 -15.45 -3.91 1.55
N ASP A 521 -15.97 -4.52 0.49
CA ASP A 521 -17.39 -4.85 0.33
C ASP A 521 -17.69 -6.36 0.28
N GLY A 522 -16.65 -7.18 0.38
CA GLY A 522 -16.72 -8.59 0.05
C GLY A 522 -16.02 -9.50 1.07
N GLU A 523 -16.53 -10.72 1.17
CA GLU A 523 -15.95 -11.77 2.00
C GLU A 523 -14.61 -12.28 1.44
N PHE A 524 -13.63 -12.50 2.32
CA PHE A 524 -12.27 -12.86 1.91
C PHE A 524 -12.20 -14.33 1.49
N ASN A 525 -12.21 -14.57 0.17
CA ASN A 525 -12.42 -15.90 -0.43
C ASN A 525 -11.30 -16.34 -1.41
N ALA A 526 -10.22 -15.57 -1.49
CA ALA A 526 -9.04 -15.87 -2.29
C ALA A 526 -7.76 -16.12 -1.44
N PRO A 527 -7.70 -17.21 -0.66
CA PRO A 527 -6.47 -17.62 0.02
C PRO A 527 -5.55 -18.45 -0.90
N TYR A 528 -4.26 -18.54 -0.57
CA TYR A 528 -3.24 -19.13 -1.43
C TYR A 528 -2.53 -20.34 -0.82
N CYS A 529 -2.07 -21.21 -1.70
CA CYS A 529 -1.21 -22.34 -1.39
C CYS A 529 -0.20 -22.48 -2.54
N GLU A 530 1.09 -22.57 -2.21
CA GLU A 530 2.16 -22.69 -3.22
C GLU A 530 2.05 -21.68 -4.38
N ASP A 531 1.75 -20.41 -4.07
CA ASP A 531 1.64 -19.32 -5.05
C ASP A 531 0.45 -19.43 -6.05
N VAL A 532 -0.47 -20.37 -5.81
CA VAL A 532 -1.73 -20.57 -6.57
C VAL A 532 -2.92 -20.41 -5.62
N ALA A 533 -4.06 -19.95 -6.13
CA ALA A 533 -5.29 -19.89 -5.33
C ALA A 533 -5.64 -21.29 -4.76
N ALA A 534 -5.72 -21.40 -3.43
CA ALA A 534 -5.93 -22.66 -2.71
C ALA A 534 -7.33 -23.23 -2.95
N ASN A 535 -7.53 -24.52 -2.73
CA ASN A 535 -8.86 -25.12 -2.89
C ASN A 535 -9.81 -24.63 -1.78
N THR A 536 -10.88 -23.93 -2.17
CA THR A 536 -11.96 -23.49 -1.26
C THR A 536 -13.24 -24.32 -1.44
N GLY A 537 -13.16 -25.44 -2.16
CA GLY A 537 -14.29 -26.30 -2.50
C GLY A 537 -14.58 -26.34 -4.00
N GLY A 538 -15.20 -27.43 -4.45
CA GLY A 538 -15.52 -27.65 -5.86
C GLY A 538 -14.33 -28.11 -6.73
N ARG A 539 -14.62 -28.39 -8.00
CA ARG A 539 -13.62 -28.83 -8.99
C ARG A 539 -13.23 -27.64 -9.87
N SER A 540 -11.94 -27.31 -9.92
CA SER A 540 -11.40 -26.22 -10.73
C SER A 540 -10.05 -26.63 -11.33
N THR A 541 -9.78 -26.16 -12.56
CA THR A 541 -8.49 -26.32 -13.23
C THR A 541 -7.49 -25.23 -12.90
N SER A 542 -7.94 -24.13 -12.30
CA SER A 542 -7.12 -22.95 -11.99
C SER A 542 -6.82 -22.80 -10.50
N ARG A 543 -7.30 -23.73 -9.66
CA ARG A 543 -7.02 -23.78 -8.22
C ARG A 543 -6.21 -25.01 -7.90
N ILE A 544 -5.25 -24.89 -6.99
CA ILE A 544 -4.38 -25.98 -6.58
C ILE A 544 -5.08 -26.89 -5.56
N TYR A 545 -4.81 -28.20 -5.62
CA TYR A 545 -5.36 -29.19 -4.69
C TYR A 545 -4.60 -29.19 -3.35
N CYS A 546 -4.64 -28.08 -2.64
CA CYS A 546 -4.17 -27.96 -1.26
C CYS A 546 -4.95 -26.89 -0.51
N SER A 547 -4.93 -27.01 0.82
CA SER A 547 -5.46 -26.01 1.75
C SER A 547 -4.54 -24.80 1.80
N ALA A 548 -5.11 -23.64 2.14
CA ALA A 548 -4.34 -22.40 2.28
C ALA A 548 -3.21 -22.53 3.31
N THR A 549 -2.00 -22.10 2.94
CA THR A 549 -0.81 -22.29 3.79
C THR A 549 -0.94 -21.59 5.13
N ASN A 550 -1.51 -20.38 5.13
CA ASN A 550 -1.67 -19.55 6.33
C ASN A 550 -3.06 -19.70 6.98
N GLY A 551 -3.87 -20.68 6.56
CA GLY A 551 -5.21 -20.90 7.10
C GLY A 551 -6.23 -19.82 6.70
N SER A 552 -7.08 -19.42 7.64
CA SER A 552 -8.22 -18.52 7.39
C SER A 552 -7.75 -17.11 6.96
N PRO A 553 -8.17 -16.58 5.80
CA PRO A 553 -7.80 -15.23 5.38
C PRO A 553 -8.30 -14.15 6.35
N PHE A 554 -9.41 -14.39 7.05
CA PHE A 554 -9.91 -13.47 8.09
C PHE A 554 -8.95 -13.36 9.27
N GLN A 555 -8.44 -14.50 9.77
CA GLN A 555 -7.47 -14.51 10.87
C GLN A 555 -6.11 -13.92 10.47
N GLN A 556 -5.70 -14.12 9.21
CA GLN A 556 -4.50 -13.50 8.67
C GLN A 556 -4.58 -11.97 8.73
N SER A 557 -5.71 -11.42 8.29
CA SER A 557 -5.99 -9.98 8.29
C SER A 557 -5.87 -9.38 9.69
N VAL A 558 -6.47 -10.02 10.70
CA VAL A 558 -6.39 -9.53 12.09
C VAL A 558 -4.94 -9.51 12.59
N LYS A 559 -4.16 -10.56 12.34
CA LYS A 559 -2.74 -10.62 12.73
C LYS A 559 -1.90 -9.52 12.06
N LEU A 560 -2.18 -9.22 10.80
CA LEU A 560 -1.53 -8.10 10.09
C LEU A 560 -1.90 -6.76 10.72
N CYS A 561 -3.16 -6.55 11.08
CA CYS A 561 -3.62 -5.34 11.76
C CYS A 561 -3.03 -5.20 13.18
N GLU A 562 -2.89 -6.30 13.93
CA GLU A 562 -2.17 -6.31 15.21
C GLU A 562 -0.70 -5.89 15.04
N GLY A 563 -0.03 -6.42 14.00
CA GLY A 563 1.33 -6.02 13.64
C GLY A 563 1.46 -4.53 13.32
N MET A 564 0.51 -3.98 12.56
CA MET A 564 0.43 -2.53 12.28
C MET A 564 0.28 -1.71 13.56
N LYS A 565 -0.67 -2.09 14.43
CA LYS A 565 -0.94 -1.40 15.70
C LYS A 565 0.27 -1.45 16.64
N ALA A 566 1.01 -2.56 16.65
CA ALA A 566 2.25 -2.68 17.43
C ALA A 566 3.35 -1.70 16.98
N GLN A 567 3.32 -1.24 15.72
CA GLN A 567 4.21 -0.20 15.18
C GLN A 567 3.65 1.23 15.33
N ASN A 568 2.58 1.40 16.11
CA ASN A 568 1.85 2.68 16.28
C ASN A 568 1.28 3.24 14.96
N ILE A 569 0.92 2.38 14.01
CA ILE A 569 0.20 2.78 12.80
C ILE A 569 -1.29 2.86 13.13
N VAL A 570 -1.93 3.96 12.77
CA VAL A 570 -3.37 4.14 12.95
C VAL A 570 -4.12 3.45 11.81
N VAL A 571 -4.83 2.39 12.13
CA VAL A 571 -5.66 1.62 11.20
C VAL A 571 -7.12 2.10 11.26
N TYR A 572 -7.59 2.66 10.16
CA TYR A 572 -8.99 2.97 9.88
C TYR A 572 -9.59 1.88 8.99
N THR A 573 -10.86 1.56 9.19
CA THR A 573 -11.55 0.50 8.42
C THR A 573 -12.93 0.97 7.97
N VAL A 574 -13.29 0.61 6.74
CA VAL A 574 -14.58 0.95 6.12
C VAL A 574 -15.20 -0.33 5.57
N GLY A 575 -16.26 -0.81 6.23
CA GLY A 575 -17.07 -1.92 5.74
C GLY A 575 -18.21 -1.39 4.87
N PHE A 576 -18.15 -1.62 3.56
CA PHE A 576 -19.14 -1.14 2.61
C PHE A 576 -20.15 -2.23 2.26
N ASN A 577 -21.43 -1.99 2.50
CA ASN A 577 -22.51 -2.92 2.18
C ASN A 577 -22.31 -4.37 2.71
N LEU A 578 -21.61 -4.53 3.84
CA LEU A 578 -21.33 -5.83 4.45
C LEU A 578 -22.51 -6.42 5.25
N GLY A 579 -23.67 -5.77 5.23
CA GLY A 579 -24.85 -6.17 6.01
C GLY A 579 -24.62 -6.11 7.53
N ASN A 580 -25.40 -6.88 8.28
CA ASN A 580 -25.35 -6.93 9.76
C ASN A 580 -25.02 -8.33 10.30
N ALA A 581 -24.71 -9.30 9.43
CA ALA A 581 -24.37 -10.64 9.86
C ALA A 581 -22.96 -10.60 10.46
N THR A 582 -22.87 -10.77 11.77
CA THR A 582 -21.63 -11.17 12.44
C THR A 582 -21.56 -12.69 12.40
N GLY A 583 -20.35 -13.24 12.27
CA GLY A 583 -20.18 -14.68 12.21
C GLY A 583 -20.33 -15.33 13.59
N ARG A 584 -19.56 -16.37 13.88
CA ARG A 584 -19.69 -17.05 15.19
C ARG A 584 -19.18 -16.13 16.30
N GLU A 585 -19.92 -16.05 17.41
CA GLU A 585 -19.52 -15.24 18.56
C GLU A 585 -18.09 -15.58 19.01
N GLY A 586 -17.24 -14.56 19.13
CA GLY A 586 -15.83 -14.71 19.51
C GLY A 586 -14.89 -15.25 18.42
N VAL A 587 -15.37 -15.41 17.18
CA VAL A 587 -14.58 -15.86 16.02
C VAL A 587 -14.60 -14.78 14.96
N VAL A 588 -13.44 -14.51 14.35
CA VAL A 588 -13.35 -13.63 13.19
C VAL A 588 -13.46 -14.48 11.93
N ASP A 589 -14.67 -14.55 11.38
CA ASP A 589 -15.01 -15.36 10.18
C ASP A 589 -15.89 -14.62 9.15
N THR A 590 -16.09 -13.31 9.31
CA THR A 590 -16.70 -12.44 8.28
C THR A 590 -15.82 -11.22 7.99
N ALA A 591 -16.05 -10.58 6.84
CA ALA A 591 -15.38 -9.32 6.50
C ALA A 591 -15.72 -8.21 7.49
N LEU A 592 -16.96 -8.17 7.99
CA LEU A 592 -17.39 -7.20 9.00
C LEU A 592 -16.63 -7.38 10.31
N ASP A 593 -16.44 -8.62 10.77
CA ASP A 593 -15.68 -8.93 11.99
C ASP A 593 -14.21 -8.51 11.83
N VAL A 594 -13.62 -8.71 10.64
CA VAL A 594 -12.27 -8.23 10.35
C VAL A 594 -12.19 -6.71 10.42
N MET A 595 -13.12 -5.98 9.79
CA MET A 595 -13.09 -4.51 9.81
C MET A 595 -13.16 -3.98 11.25
N ARG A 596 -14.05 -4.52 12.08
CA ARG A 596 -14.13 -4.15 13.52
C ARG A 596 -12.83 -4.44 14.27
N ALA A 597 -12.28 -5.65 14.13
CA ALA A 597 -11.08 -6.07 14.85
C ALA A 597 -9.79 -5.35 14.39
N CYS A 598 -9.72 -4.99 13.11
CA CYS A 598 -8.58 -4.30 12.52
C CYS A 598 -8.50 -2.82 12.92
N ALA A 599 -9.64 -2.15 13.15
CA ALA A 599 -9.67 -0.76 13.59
C ALA A 599 -8.80 -0.55 14.85
N THR A 600 -8.10 0.59 14.91
CA THR A 600 -7.26 0.93 16.08
C THR A 600 -8.10 1.11 17.33
N ASN A 601 -9.24 1.76 17.17
CA ASN A 601 -10.30 1.83 18.16
C ASN A 601 -11.62 1.69 17.41
N GLU A 602 -12.42 0.69 17.75
CA GLU A 602 -13.66 0.36 17.04
C GLU A 602 -14.63 1.54 16.99
N ASP A 603 -14.83 2.26 18.11
CA ASP A 603 -15.82 3.35 18.19
C ASP A 603 -15.46 4.58 17.33
N THR A 604 -14.19 4.73 16.95
CA THR A 604 -13.68 5.96 16.31
C THR A 604 -13.00 5.73 14.96
N HIS A 605 -12.54 4.50 14.68
CA HIS A 605 -11.77 4.16 13.48
C HIS A 605 -12.44 3.08 12.62
N PHE A 606 -13.57 2.52 13.05
CA PHE A 606 -14.42 1.67 12.22
C PHE A 606 -15.62 2.46 11.71
N PHE A 607 -15.83 2.39 10.39
CA PHE A 607 -16.95 3.02 9.71
C PHE A 607 -17.71 1.95 8.95
N LYS A 608 -19.03 1.91 9.17
CA LYS A 608 -19.93 1.11 8.35
C LYS A 608 -20.62 2.03 7.36
N ALA A 609 -20.58 1.69 6.08
CA ALA A 609 -21.23 2.43 5.01
C ALA A 609 -22.22 1.51 4.29
N ASP A 610 -23.49 1.87 4.25
CA ASP A 610 -24.51 1.05 3.58
C ASP A 610 -24.74 1.51 2.13
N ASP A 611 -24.35 2.75 1.79
CA ASP A 611 -24.42 3.30 0.43
C ASP A 611 -23.24 4.24 0.08
N GLY A 612 -23.22 4.74 -1.17
CA GLY A 612 -22.16 5.61 -1.67
C GLY A 612 -22.07 6.98 -0.96
N THR A 613 -23.15 7.46 -0.36
CA THR A 613 -23.13 8.70 0.44
C THR A 613 -22.46 8.44 1.78
N ASP A 614 -22.80 7.36 2.47
CA ASP A 614 -22.14 6.95 3.71
C ASP A 614 -20.65 6.69 3.47
N LEU A 615 -20.30 6.08 2.34
CA LEU A 615 -18.92 5.82 1.95
C LEU A 615 -18.13 7.13 1.82
N LYS A 616 -18.69 8.13 1.14
CA LYS A 616 -18.07 9.46 1.02
C LYS A 616 -17.92 10.13 2.38
N GLU A 617 -18.92 10.04 3.26
CA GLU A 617 -18.82 10.63 4.60
C GLU A 617 -17.79 9.93 5.48
N ALA A 618 -17.69 8.60 5.42
CA ALA A 618 -16.66 7.84 6.13
C ALA A 618 -15.24 8.29 5.72
N PHE A 619 -14.95 8.38 4.43
CA PHE A 619 -13.65 8.86 3.93
C PHE A 619 -13.38 10.32 4.33
N ARG A 620 -14.41 11.19 4.34
CA ARG A 620 -14.27 12.58 4.85
C ARG A 620 -14.02 12.64 6.35
N ALA A 621 -14.65 11.77 7.14
CA ALA A 621 -14.44 11.70 8.58
C ALA A 621 -13.00 11.26 8.89
N ILE A 622 -12.50 10.23 8.19
CA ILE A 622 -11.12 9.76 8.28
C ILE A 622 -10.13 10.87 7.92
N GLY A 623 -10.33 11.58 6.80
CA GLY A 623 -9.44 12.67 6.41
C GLY A 623 -9.38 13.81 7.42
N ARG A 624 -10.53 14.16 8.01
CA ARG A 624 -10.62 15.17 9.08
C ARG A 624 -9.90 14.72 10.34
N ASP A 625 -10.00 13.45 10.72
CA ASP A 625 -9.34 12.91 11.89
C ASP A 625 -7.81 12.86 11.72
N ILE A 626 -7.32 12.36 10.59
CA ILE A 626 -5.88 12.36 10.25
C ILE A 626 -5.30 13.79 10.30
N THR A 627 -6.04 14.77 9.76
CA THR A 627 -5.63 16.18 9.79
C THR A 627 -5.57 16.73 11.22
N ARG A 628 -6.49 16.34 12.11
CA ARG A 628 -6.47 16.71 13.53
C ARG A 628 -5.27 16.09 14.24
N LEU A 629 -5.02 14.80 14.04
CA LEU A 629 -3.90 14.07 14.64
C LEU A 629 -2.53 14.65 14.22
N ARG A 630 -2.45 15.19 13.00
CA ARG A 630 -1.26 15.90 12.51
C ARG A 630 -0.93 17.13 13.34
N ILE A 631 -1.94 17.89 13.80
CA ILE A 631 -1.78 19.18 14.51
C ILE A 631 -1.69 18.99 16.04
N ALA A 632 -2.26 17.90 16.55
CA ALA A 632 -2.27 17.63 17.98
C ALA A 632 -0.93 17.06 18.49
N ARG A 633 -0.14 17.92 19.14
CA ARG A 633 0.49 17.63 20.44
C ARG A 633 0.99 18.89 21.14
#